data_AF-A0A1C5YJD4-F1
#
_entry.id   AF-A0A1C5YJD4-F1
#
_cell.length_a   1.000
_cell.length_b   1.000
_cell.length_c   1.000
_cell.angle_alpha   90.00
_cell.angle_beta   90.00
_cell.angle_gamma   90.00
#
_symmetry.space_group_name_H-M   'P 1'
#
loop_
_entity.id
_entity.type
_entity.pdbx_description
1 polymer ?
#
loop_
_entity_poly.entity_id
_entity_poly.type
_entity_poly.pdbx_seq_one_letter_code
_entity_poly.pdbx_strand_id
1 'polypeptide(L)' 'MISGWDEDAEGDETDVWSSACYADFSEAQRAMDATKRRMNKQEWSLDAWVGQRHWTEGFVRVFLQNKSDKTSISEEIK' A
#
# COMPACT_ATOMS: atom_id res chain seq x y z
N MET A 1 1.94 0.26 4.85
CA MET A 1 0.71 0.69 5.51
C MET A 1 1.02 0.83 6.99
N ILE A 2 0.34 1.71 7.73
CA ILE A 2 0.50 1.80 9.18
C ILE A 2 -0.79 1.27 9.80
N SER A 3 -0.66 0.42 10.80
CA SER A 3 -1.77 -0.10 11.58
C SER A 3 -1.51 0.20 13.06
N GLY A 4 -2.53 0.54 13.81
CA GLY A 4 -2.45 0.74 15.25
C GLY A 4 -3.73 0.29 15.94
N TRP A 5 -3.60 -0.35 17.09
CA TRP A 5 -4.70 -0.97 17.80
C TRP A 5 -4.48 -0.88 19.31
N ASP A 6 -5.57 -1.12 20.04
CA ASP A 6 -5.54 -1.35 21.48
C ASP A 6 -5.75 -2.85 21.73
N GLU A 7 -5.24 -3.36 22.85
CA GLU A 7 -5.50 -4.74 23.25
C GLU A 7 -6.56 -4.75 24.35
N ASP A 8 -7.49 -5.70 24.27
CA ASP A 8 -8.41 -5.97 25.37
C ASP A 8 -7.79 -6.89 26.44
N ALA A 9 -8.59 -7.31 27.41
CA ALA A 9 -8.12 -8.13 28.53
C ALA A 9 -7.67 -9.54 28.12
N GLU A 10 -8.11 -10.02 26.95
CA GLU A 10 -7.78 -11.32 26.39
C GLU A 10 -6.57 -11.24 25.45
N GLY A 11 -6.10 -10.02 25.16
CA GLY A 11 -5.02 -9.74 24.22
C GLY A 11 -5.50 -9.64 22.77
N ASP A 12 -6.80 -9.54 22.55
CA ASP A 12 -7.36 -9.39 21.21
C ASP A 12 -7.24 -7.94 20.71
N GLU A 13 -6.96 -7.78 19.42
CA GLU A 13 -6.85 -6.49 18.77
C GLU A 13 -8.21 -5.79 18.72
N THR A 14 -8.29 -4.59 19.28
CA THR A 14 -9.49 -3.76 19.34
C THR A 14 -9.22 -2.33 18.87
N ASP A 15 -10.30 -1.63 18.47
CA ASP A 15 -10.25 -0.26 17.94
C ASP A 15 -9.13 -0.06 16.89
N VAL A 16 -9.08 -0.98 15.93
CA VAL A 16 -8.04 -1.03 14.90
C VAL A 16 -8.19 0.16 13.96
N TRP A 17 -7.09 0.89 13.77
CA TRP A 17 -6.95 1.93 12.78
C TRP A 17 -5.89 1.55 11.75
N SER A 18 -6.17 1.87 10.49
CA SER A 18 -5.21 1.68 9.40
C SER A 18 -5.11 2.91 8.50
N SER A 19 -3.90 3.23 8.07
CA SER A 19 -3.63 4.29 7.11
C SER A 19 -3.76 3.82 5.66
N ALA A 20 -3.64 4.76 4.72
CA ALA A 20 -3.33 4.42 3.34
C ALA A 20 -1.96 3.72 3.20
N CYS A 21 -1.72 3.09 2.06
CA CYS A 21 -0.42 2.52 1.70
C CYS A 21 0.60 3.62 1.39
N TYR A 22 1.86 3.34 1.73
CA TYR A 22 3.01 4.19 1.38
C TYR A 22 3.90 3.45 0.38
N ALA A 23 4.47 4.21 -0.56
CA ALA A 23 5.38 3.68 -1.58
C ALA A 23 6.81 3.50 -1.05
N ASP A 24 7.19 4.29 -0.04
CA ASP A 24 8.52 4.33 0.55
C ASP A 24 8.48 4.05 2.05
N PHE A 25 9.51 3.35 2.55
CA PHE A 25 9.62 2.99 3.96
C PHE A 25 9.90 4.23 4.85
N SER A 26 10.75 5.15 4.42
CA SER A 26 11.06 6.35 5.19
C SER A 26 9.84 7.26 5.34
N GLU A 27 9.04 7.39 4.27
CA GLU A 27 7.77 8.10 4.33
C GLU A 27 6.80 7.44 5.31
N ALA A 28 6.66 6.10 5.24
CA ALA A 28 5.80 5.34 6.13
C ALA A 28 6.23 5.47 7.61
N GLN A 29 7.54 5.40 7.88
CA GLN A 29 8.08 5.56 9.23
C GLN A 29 7.82 6.96 9.79
N ARG A 30 8.07 8.01 9.00
CA ARG A 30 7.81 9.39 9.41
C ARG A 30 6.32 9.63 9.69
N ALA A 31 5.45 9.06 8.87
CA ALA A 31 4.01 9.14 9.08
C ALA A 31 3.57 8.37 10.34
N MET A 32 4.19 7.22 10.63
CA MET A 32 3.94 6.47 11.87
C MET A 32 4.30 7.30 13.10
N ASP A 33 5.49 7.92 13.12
CA ASP A 33 5.93 8.74 14.24
C ASP A 33 5.03 9.96 14.46
N ALA A 34 4.57 10.60 13.37
CA ALA A 34 3.63 11.70 13.45
C ALA A 34 2.25 11.26 13.97
N THR A 35 1.80 10.06 13.60
CA THR A 35 0.50 9.52 14.00
C THR A 35 0.50 9.06 15.45
N LYS A 36 1.57 8.39 15.90
CA LYS A 36 1.80 8.01 17.31
C LYS A 36 1.72 9.19 18.28
N ARG A 37 2.06 10.40 17.82
CA ARG A 37 1.96 11.63 18.63
C ARG A 37 0.54 12.19 18.73
N ARG A 38 -0.33 11.82 17.79
CA ARG A 38 -1.70 12.35 17.67
C ARG A 38 -2.74 11.38 18.20
N MET A 39 -2.42 10.09 18.19
CA MET A 39 -3.31 9.00 18.59
C MET A 39 -2.71 8.27 19.78
N ASN A 40 -3.57 7.95 20.75
CA ASN A 40 -3.19 7.16 21.91
C ASN A 40 -3.57 5.70 21.67
N LYS A 41 -2.76 4.98 20.89
CA LYS A 41 -2.88 3.54 20.68
C LYS A 41 -1.75 2.81 21.39
N GLN A 42 -2.08 1.65 21.97
CA GLN A 42 -1.13 0.81 22.69
C GLN A 42 -0.07 0.23 21.74
N GLU A 43 -0.51 -0.38 20.65
CA GLU A 43 0.35 -1.11 19.73
C GLU A 43 0.31 -0.53 18.31
N TRP A 44 1.42 -0.74 17.59
CA TRP A 44 1.59 -0.21 16.24
C TRP A 44 2.45 -1.10 15.36
N SER A 45 1.99 -1.31 14.13
CA SER A 45 2.74 -2.02 13.09
C SER A 45 2.89 -1.20 11.82
N LEU A 46 4.01 -1.43 11.14
CA LEU A 46 4.24 -1.03 9.76
C LEU A 46 4.00 -2.25 8.89
N ASP A 47 2.76 -2.42 8.45
CA ASP A 47 2.43 -3.41 7.44
C ASP A 47 3.11 -3.08 6.11
N ALA A 48 3.51 -4.11 5.37
CA ALA A 48 4.35 -4.02 4.17
C ALA A 48 4.11 -2.75 3.34
N TRP A 49 5.17 -1.96 3.15
CA TRP A 49 5.17 -0.86 2.18
C TRP A 49 5.15 -1.45 0.76
N VAL A 50 4.60 -0.73 -0.21
CA VAL A 50 4.24 -1.27 -1.53
C VAL A 50 5.44 -1.92 -2.26
N GLY A 51 6.67 -1.50 -1.97
CA GLY A 51 7.88 -2.08 -2.55
C GLY A 51 8.50 -3.27 -1.77
N GLN A 52 7.97 -3.68 -0.62
CA GLN A 52 8.45 -4.87 0.09
C GLN A 52 7.91 -6.18 -0.52
N ARG A 53 6.81 -6.11 -1.29
CA ARG A 53 6.37 -7.26 -2.07
C ARG A 53 7.34 -7.42 -3.24
N HIS A 54 8.22 -8.41 -3.11
CA HIS A 54 8.88 -9.08 -4.22
C HIS A 54 7.81 -9.78 -5.07
N TRP A 55 6.96 -9.03 -5.77
CA TRP A 55 6.04 -9.58 -6.76
C TRP A 55 6.88 -10.03 -7.97
N THR A 56 7.69 -11.06 -7.78
CA THR A 56 8.49 -11.69 -8.82
C THR A 56 7.70 -12.77 -9.56
N GLU A 57 6.52 -13.14 -9.07
CA GLU A 57 5.63 -14.08 -9.74
C GLU A 57 4.36 -13.38 -10.26
N GLY A 58 4.16 -13.44 -11.58
CA GLY A 58 2.86 -13.16 -12.22
C GLY A 58 2.61 -11.74 -12.74
N PHE A 59 3.49 -10.76 -12.50
CA PHE A 59 3.28 -9.38 -12.98
C PHE A 59 4.12 -9.06 -14.22
N VAL A 60 3.46 -8.76 -15.34
CA VAL A 60 4.10 -8.20 -16.56
C VAL A 60 4.24 -6.69 -16.40
N ARG A 61 5.48 -6.17 -16.51
CA ARG A 61 5.73 -4.73 -16.64
C ARG A 61 5.28 -4.28 -18.03
N VAL A 62 4.13 -3.59 -18.10
CA VAL A 62 3.68 -2.95 -19.34
C VAL A 62 4.43 -1.62 -19.49
N PHE A 63 5.39 -1.58 -20.41
CA PHE A 63 5.95 -0.32 -20.87
C PHE A 63 5.00 0.28 -21.89
N LEU A 64 4.28 1.34 -21.52
CA LEU A 64 3.59 2.17 -22.50
C LEU A 64 4.65 2.88 -23.35
N GLN A 65 5.00 2.28 -24.49
CA GLN A 65 5.68 3.01 -25.55
C GLN A 65 4.70 4.08 -26.02
N ASN A 66 5.02 5.34 -25.74
CA ASN A 66 4.32 6.46 -26.33
C ASN A 66 4.68 6.49 -27.83
N LYS A 67 4.02 5.64 -28.61
CA LYS A 67 4.03 5.72 -30.07
C LYS A 67 2.84 6.58 -30.45
N SER A 68 3.11 7.88 -30.58
CA SER A 68 2.50 8.60 -31.69
C SER A 68 2.79 7.77 -32.94
N ASP A 69 1.80 7.05 -33.47
CA ASP A 69 1.57 6.88 -34.90
C ASP A 69 0.40 5.92 -35.17
N LYS A 70 -0.69 6.55 -35.64
CA LYS A 70 -1.74 6.08 -36.56
C LYS A 70 -2.30 4.67 -36.34
N THR A 71 -3.42 4.64 -35.64
CA THR A 71 -4.40 3.57 -35.66
C THR A 71 -5.00 3.42 -37.08
N SER A 72 -4.64 2.38 -37.81
CA SER A 72 -5.51 1.81 -38.83
C SER A 72 -6.33 0.72 -38.14
N ILE A 73 -7.59 1.04 -37.87
CA ILE A 73 -8.58 0.08 -37.37
C ILE A 73 -9.12 -0.62 -38.61
N SER A 74 -8.86 -1.92 -38.78
CA SER A 74 -9.68 -2.77 -39.64
C SER A 74 -10.48 -3.68 -38.73
N GLU A 75 -11.76 -3.33 -38.54
CA GLU A 75 -12.78 -4.22 -38.03
C GLU A 75 -12.97 -5.37 -39.02
N GLU A 76 -12.94 -6.61 -38.54
CA GLU A 76 -13.69 -7.67 -39.22
C GLU A 76 -14.38 -8.51 -38.14
N ILE A 77 -15.66 -8.20 -37.94
CA ILE A 77 -16.62 -9.05 -37.28
C ILE A 77 -17.27 -9.91 -38.37
N LYS A 78 -17.05 -11.22 -38.33
CA LYS A 78 -18.11 -12.20 -38.55
C LYS A 78 -17.78 -13.57 -37.97
#